data_AF-A0AA42MB48-F1
#
_entry.id   AF-A0AA42MB48-F1
#
_cell.length_a   1.000
_cell.length_b   1.000
_cell.length_c   1.000
_cell.angle_alpha   90.00
_cell.angle_beta   90.00
_cell.angle_gamma   90.00
#
_symmetry.space_group_name_H-M   'P 1'
#
loop_
_entity.id
_entity.type
_entity.pdbx_description
1 polymer ?
#
loop_
_entity_poly.entity_id
_entity_poly.type
_entity_poly.pdbx_seq_one_letter_code
_entity_poly.pdbx_strand_id
1 'polypeptide(L)'
;MNLQIILDEKILKIDNLTIDLANIHALNFFKKESINGKQHYFYNQLIYLSDMVDLKVFLKTENMIYILFQTPEFFEKNLLHSKVLKRFMKKYKLEHSNFYVEHPTKVILNKENHKWNLVEFTYDPKQGDISMSLEF
;
A
#
# COMPACT_ATOMS: atom_id res chain seq x y z
N MET A 1 1.16 -3.33 15.75
CA MET A 1 1.01 -1.88 15.47
C MET A 1 0.04 -1.72 14.31
N ASN A 2 -0.91 -0.79 14.37
CA ASN A 2 -1.94 -0.63 13.35
C ASN A 2 -1.50 0.41 12.31
N LEU A 3 -1.50 0.01 11.04
CA LEU A 3 -1.28 0.91 9.91
C LEU A 3 -2.61 1.52 9.46
N GLN A 4 -2.60 2.82 9.19
CA GLN A 4 -3.67 3.52 8.51
C GLN A 4 -3.07 4.36 7.37
N ILE A 5 -3.75 4.33 6.23
CA ILE A 5 -3.40 5.13 5.06
C ILE A 5 -4.56 6.11 4.87
N ILE A 6 -4.25 7.39 4.81
CA ILE A 6 -5.23 8.41 4.43
C ILE A 6 -5.11 8.55 2.91
N LEU A 7 -6.18 8.40 2.13
CA LEU A 7 -6.09 8.50 0.66
C LEU A 7 -6.19 9.96 0.19
N ASP A 8 -6.90 10.79 0.94
CA ASP A 8 -7.11 12.22 0.65
C ASP A 8 -5.91 13.10 1.03
N GLU A 9 -4.89 12.52 1.64
CA GLU A 9 -3.67 13.16 2.09
C GLU A 9 -2.53 12.17 1.90
N LYS A 10 -1.29 12.61 1.66
CA LYS A 10 -0.14 11.69 1.54
C LYS A 10 0.37 11.32 2.95
N ILE A 11 -0.52 10.77 3.79
CA ILE A 11 -0.27 10.49 5.20
C ILE A 11 -0.39 9.01 5.51
N LEU A 12 0.60 8.50 6.24
CA LEU A 12 0.53 7.22 6.94
C LEU A 12 0.45 7.45 8.45
N LYS A 13 -0.34 6.62 9.14
CA LYS A 13 -0.35 6.56 10.61
C LYS A 13 -0.02 5.16 11.07
N ILE A 14 0.88 5.04 12.05
CA ILE A 14 1.24 3.79 12.69
C ILE A 14 1.01 3.95 14.19
N ASP A 15 -0.09 3.42 14.71
CA ASP A 15 -0.61 3.72 16.04
C ASP A 15 -0.62 5.25 16.32
N ASN A 16 0.27 5.75 17.19
CA ASN A 16 0.35 7.17 17.55
C ASN A 16 1.32 7.98 16.66
N LEU A 17 2.06 7.33 15.78
CA LEU A 17 2.99 7.98 14.86
C LEU A 17 2.23 8.45 13.61
N THR A 18 2.39 9.72 13.24
CA THR A 18 1.89 10.26 11.97
C THR A 18 3.07 10.64 11.09
N ILE A 19 3.05 10.16 9.84
CA ILE A 19 4.08 10.38 8.83
C ILE A 19 3.43 11.14 7.68
N ASP A 20 3.74 12.43 7.58
CA ASP A 20 3.34 13.26 6.44
C ASP A 20 4.41 13.16 5.35
N LEU A 21 4.07 12.51 4.25
CA LEU A 21 4.98 12.26 3.14
C LEU A 21 5.03 13.42 2.15
N ALA A 22 4.11 14.38 2.25
CA ALA A 22 4.27 15.67 1.58
C ALA A 22 5.41 16.48 2.23
N ASN A 23 5.75 16.19 3.50
CA ASN A 23 6.79 16.83 4.28
C ASN A 23 7.84 15.81 4.78
N ILE A 24 8.76 15.45 3.89
CA ILE A 24 9.79 14.38 4.02
C ILE A 24 10.65 14.46 5.30
N HIS A 25 10.65 15.57 6.05
CA HIS A 25 11.33 15.72 7.34
C HIS A 25 10.85 14.73 8.43
N ALA A 26 9.68 14.11 8.28
CA ALA A 26 9.09 13.20 9.26
C ALA A 26 9.61 11.74 9.20
N LEU A 27 10.55 11.39 8.33
CA LEU A 27 10.97 9.99 8.12
C LEU A 27 12.06 9.49 9.08
N ASN A 28 12.50 10.33 10.03
CA ASN A 28 13.55 9.98 11.00
C ASN A 28 13.21 8.80 11.93
N PHE A 29 11.96 8.33 11.95
CA PHE A 29 11.50 7.24 12.82
C PHE A 29 11.69 5.83 12.26
N PHE A 30 11.95 5.70 10.96
CA PHE A 30 12.06 4.42 10.31
C PHE A 30 13.46 3.82 10.49
N LYS A 31 13.55 2.49 10.65
CA LYS A 31 14.83 1.78 10.62
C LYS A 31 15.47 2.00 9.25
N LYS A 32 16.59 2.71 9.25
CA LYS A 32 17.32 3.08 8.04
C LYS A 32 18.27 1.95 7.66
N GLU A 33 18.05 1.37 6.48
CA GLU A 33 19.02 0.49 5.85
C GLU A 33 19.48 1.14 4.54
N SER A 34 20.81 1.20 4.37
CA SER A 34 21.42 1.64 3.12
C SER A 34 21.73 0.41 2.29
N ILE A 35 20.96 0.18 1.24
CA ILE A 35 21.22 -0.89 0.26
C ILE A 35 21.57 -0.20 -1.05
N ASN A 36 22.77 -0.43 -1.59
CA ASN A 36 23.24 0.17 -2.84
C ASN A 36 23.10 1.73 -2.89
N GLY A 37 23.38 2.41 -1.78
CA GLY A 37 23.28 3.87 -1.68
C GLY A 37 21.85 4.42 -1.79
N LYS A 38 20.85 3.60 -1.46
CA LYS A 38 19.43 3.98 -1.39
C LYS A 38 18.99 3.92 0.07
N GLN A 39 18.23 4.92 0.53
CA GLN A 39 17.64 4.88 1.86
C GLN A 39 16.34 4.08 1.80
N HIS A 40 16.33 2.97 2.54
CA HIS A 40 15.16 2.13 2.70
C HIS A 40 14.72 2.14 4.14
N TYR A 41 13.41 2.09 4.29
CA TYR A 41 12.73 2.21 5.56
C TYR A 41 11.74 1.07 5.68
N PHE A 42 11.87 0.28 6.74
CA PHE A 42 11.13 -0.97 6.89
C PHE A 42 10.39 -0.99 8.23
N TYR A 43 9.11 -1.38 8.18
CA TYR A 43 8.36 -1.81 9.34
C TYR A 43 7.70 -3.15 9.05
N ASN A 44 7.93 -4.13 9.92
CA ASN A 44 7.36 -5.46 9.78
C ASN A 44 6.25 -5.65 10.80
N GLN A 45 5.36 -6.62 10.55
CA GLN A 45 4.32 -7.04 11.50
C GLN A 45 3.33 -5.91 11.86
N LEU A 46 3.03 -5.04 10.90
CA LEU A 46 1.94 -4.09 11.02
C LEU A 46 0.60 -4.79 10.76
N ILE A 47 -0.49 -4.23 11.25
CA ILE A 47 -1.85 -4.69 10.92
C ILE A 47 -2.50 -3.66 10.00
N TYR A 48 -2.90 -4.10 8.81
CA TYR A 48 -3.66 -3.29 7.85
C TYR A 48 -4.75 -4.15 7.20
N LEU A 49 -5.97 -3.61 7.09
CA LEU A 49 -7.12 -4.35 6.53
C LEU A 49 -7.33 -5.74 7.17
N SER A 50 -7.10 -5.84 8.48
CA SER A 50 -7.18 -7.10 9.25
C SER A 50 -6.16 -8.18 8.89
N ASP A 51 -5.13 -7.85 8.10
CA ASP A 51 -4.01 -8.74 7.78
C ASP A 51 -2.71 -8.22 8.38
N MET A 52 -1.77 -9.13 8.61
CA MET A 52 -0.39 -8.76 8.89
C MET A 52 0.27 -8.28 7.60
N VAL A 53 0.96 -7.14 7.66
CA VAL A 53 1.62 -6.53 6.52
C VAL A 53 3.02 -6.05 6.86
N ASP A 54 3.89 -6.08 5.86
CA ASP A 54 5.19 -5.41 5.90
C ASP A 54 5.14 -4.14 5.05
N LEU A 55 5.65 -3.05 5.61
CA LEU A 55 5.70 -1.73 5.00
C LEU A 55 7.14 -1.41 4.61
N LYS A 56 7.34 -1.01 3.36
CA LYS A 56 8.63 -0.59 2.81
C LYS A 56 8.49 0.78 2.18
N VAL A 57 9.25 1.77 2.63
CA VAL A 57 9.28 3.12 2.05
C VAL A 57 10.62 3.33 1.34
N PHE A 58 10.54 3.79 0.09
CA PHE A 58 11.65 4.04 -0.80
C PHE A 58 11.66 5.53 -1.19
N LEU A 59 12.76 6.23 -0.87
CA LEU A 59 12.96 7.62 -1.25
C LEU A 59 14.00 7.70 -2.37
N LYS A 60 13.58 8.00 -3.61
CA LYS A 60 14.48 8.29 -4.75
C LYS A 60 13.71 8.92 -5.93
N THR A 61 13.94 8.46 -7.16
CA THR A 61 13.30 8.95 -8.40
C THR A 61 11.78 8.83 -8.37
N GLU A 62 11.28 7.77 -7.72
CA GLU A 62 9.87 7.51 -7.48
C GLU A 62 9.73 7.30 -5.97
N ASN A 63 9.12 8.27 -5.30
CA ASN A 63 8.81 8.20 -3.88
C ASN A 63 7.69 7.17 -3.70
N MET A 64 8.06 5.98 -3.23
CA MET A 64 7.20 4.81 -3.29
C MET A 64 7.07 4.13 -1.94
N ILE A 65 5.90 3.57 -1.70
CA ILE A 65 5.59 2.75 -0.53
C ILE A 65 5.02 1.44 -1.01
N TYR A 66 5.53 0.35 -0.46
CA TYR A 66 5.03 -0.99 -0.70
C TYR A 66 4.48 -1.55 0.61
N ILE A 67 3.27 -2.08 0.52
CA ILE A 67 2.59 -2.80 1.58
C ILE A 67 2.42 -4.23 1.09
N LEU A 68 3.11 -5.16 1.75
CA LEU A 68 3.11 -6.58 1.41
C LEU A 68 2.17 -7.30 2.36
N PHE A 69 1.11 -7.91 1.83
CA PHE A 69 0.16 -8.67 2.65
C PHE A 69 0.71 -10.08 2.87
N GLN A 70 0.83 -10.50 4.13
CA GLN A 70 1.37 -11.82 4.48
C GLN A 70 0.32 -12.95 4.39
N THR A 71 -0.92 -12.60 4.03
CA THR A 71 -2.00 -13.57 3.85
C THR A 71 -2.03 -13.99 2.38
N PRO A 72 -1.70 -15.26 2.05
CA PRO A 72 -1.86 -15.74 0.69
C PRO A 72 -3.34 -15.77 0.33
N GLU A 73 -3.64 -15.39 -0.90
CA GLU A 73 -5.00 -15.27 -1.39
C GLU A 73 -5.17 -15.88 -2.79
N PHE A 74 -6.31 -16.51 -3.01
CA PHE A 74 -6.71 -17.07 -4.30
C PHE A 74 -8.09 -16.57 -4.69
N PHE A 75 -8.24 -16.17 -5.96
CA PHE A 75 -9.48 -15.67 -6.53
C PHE A 75 -9.61 -16.12 -8.00
N GLU A 76 -10.85 -16.30 -8.46
CA GLU A 76 -11.12 -16.98 -9.73
C GLU A 76 -11.10 -16.06 -10.96
N LYS A 77 -11.36 -14.75 -10.78
CA LYS A 77 -11.55 -13.81 -11.90
C LYS A 77 -10.39 -12.84 -12.03
N ASN A 78 -10.31 -11.90 -11.10
CA ASN A 78 -9.26 -10.90 -11.04
C ASN A 78 -9.14 -10.38 -9.61
N LEU A 79 -8.11 -9.59 -9.39
CA LEU A 79 -7.71 -9.07 -8.09
C LEU A 79 -8.82 -8.27 -7.39
N LEU A 80 -9.77 -7.63 -8.11
CA LEU A 80 -10.91 -6.92 -7.49
C LEU A 80 -11.76 -7.84 -6.59
N HIS A 81 -11.77 -9.14 -6.87
CA HIS A 81 -12.56 -10.09 -6.09
C HIS A 81 -11.84 -10.60 -4.82
N SER A 82 -10.58 -10.20 -4.63
CA SER A 82 -9.81 -10.49 -3.42
C SER A 82 -10.46 -9.89 -2.16
N LYS A 83 -10.30 -10.57 -1.03
CA LYS A 83 -10.65 -10.15 0.32
C LYS A 83 -9.88 -8.89 0.67
N VAL A 84 -8.60 -8.79 0.29
CA VAL A 84 -7.81 -7.57 0.47
C VAL A 84 -8.50 -6.37 -0.19
N LEU A 85 -8.84 -6.45 -1.48
CA LEU A 85 -9.53 -5.35 -2.14
C LEU A 85 -10.96 -5.12 -1.63
N LYS A 86 -11.71 -6.17 -1.27
CA LYS A 86 -13.02 -6.00 -0.62
C LYS A 86 -12.94 -5.24 0.71
N ARG A 87 -11.93 -5.54 1.53
CA ARG A 87 -11.70 -4.82 2.80
C ARG A 87 -11.24 -3.39 2.55
N PHE A 88 -10.38 -3.18 1.55
CA PHE A 88 -9.95 -1.84 1.13
C PHE A 88 -11.16 -1.01 0.67
N MET A 89 -11.97 -1.53 -0.24
CA MET A 89 -13.21 -0.91 -0.72
C MET A 89 -14.14 -0.55 0.43
N LYS A 90 -14.39 -1.49 1.34
CA LYS A 90 -15.23 -1.23 2.52
C LYS A 90 -14.66 -0.13 3.42
N LYS A 91 -13.34 -0.12 3.66
CA LYS A 91 -12.66 0.87 4.52
C LYS A 91 -12.79 2.29 3.97
N TYR A 92 -12.66 2.45 2.65
CA TYR A 92 -12.67 3.76 1.99
C TYR A 92 -14.00 4.09 1.30
N LYS A 93 -15.04 3.26 1.48
CA LYS A 93 -16.37 3.43 0.86
C LYS A 93 -16.30 3.51 -0.68
N LEU A 94 -15.49 2.65 -1.28
CA LEU A 94 -15.30 2.55 -2.72
C LEU A 94 -16.10 1.36 -3.28
N GLU A 95 -16.36 1.42 -4.57
CA GLU A 95 -17.01 0.41 -5.38
C GLU A 95 -16.08 -0.06 -6.51
N HIS A 96 -16.44 -1.15 -7.20
CA HIS A 96 -15.63 -1.71 -8.29
C HIS A 96 -15.39 -0.68 -9.42
N SER A 97 -16.33 0.23 -9.66
CA SER A 97 -16.24 1.29 -10.68
C SER A 97 -15.16 2.33 -10.39
N ASN A 98 -14.72 2.44 -9.13
CA ASN A 98 -13.61 3.34 -8.75
C ASN A 98 -12.24 2.79 -9.13
N PHE A 99 -12.17 1.59 -9.75
CA PHE A 99 -10.92 0.95 -10.10
C PHE A 99 -10.83 0.67 -11.60
N TYR A 100 -9.61 0.76 -12.11
CA TYR A 100 -9.22 0.30 -13.42
C TYR A 100 -8.51 -1.07 -13.30
N VAL A 101 -9.03 -2.08 -14.00
CA VAL A 101 -8.39 -3.40 -14.10
C VAL A 101 -7.49 -3.41 -15.32
N GLU A 102 -6.19 -3.15 -15.11
CA GLU A 102 -5.20 -3.20 -16.18
C GLU A 102 -4.92 -4.66 -16.60
N HIS A 103 -4.91 -5.58 -15.63
CA HIS A 103 -4.69 -7.00 -15.83
C HIS A 103 -5.41 -7.81 -14.73
N PRO A 104 -5.75 -9.09 -14.90
CA PRO A 104 -6.33 -9.90 -13.82
C PRO A 104 -5.56 -9.88 -12.50
N THR A 105 -4.24 -9.64 -12.56
CA THR A 105 -3.34 -9.56 -11.40
C THR A 105 -2.94 -8.13 -11.03
N LYS A 106 -3.49 -7.11 -11.68
CA LYS A 106 -3.10 -5.70 -11.51
C LYS A 106 -4.30 -4.76 -11.60
N VAL A 107 -4.56 -4.04 -10.51
CA VAL A 107 -5.72 -3.16 -10.36
C VAL A 107 -5.26 -1.83 -9.80
N ILE A 108 -5.74 -0.74 -10.38
CA ILE A 108 -5.36 0.63 -10.00
C ILE A 108 -6.61 1.35 -9.52
N LEU A 109 -6.52 2.06 -8.39
CA LEU A 109 -7.58 2.95 -7.95
C LEU A 109 -7.56 4.21 -8.82
N ASN A 110 -8.71 4.62 -9.35
CA ASN A 110 -8.77 5.78 -10.23
C ASN A 110 -8.42 7.07 -9.46
N LYS A 111 -7.77 8.00 -10.18
CA LYS A 111 -7.14 9.19 -9.63
C LYS A 111 -8.10 10.11 -8.87
N GLU A 112 -9.36 10.18 -9.26
CA GLU A 112 -10.38 11.01 -8.59
C GLU A 112 -10.69 10.57 -7.15
N ASN A 113 -10.25 9.38 -6.74
CA ASN A 113 -10.53 8.80 -5.42
C ASN A 113 -9.36 8.93 -4.41
N HIS A 114 -8.27 9.62 -4.77
CA HIS A 114 -7.11 9.81 -3.89
C HIS A 114 -6.20 10.99 -4.29
N LYS A 115 -5.39 11.50 -3.35
CA LYS A 115 -4.35 12.53 -3.63
C LYS A 115 -2.95 11.97 -3.90
N TRP A 116 -2.75 10.67 -3.69
CA TRP A 116 -1.50 9.97 -4.05
C TRP A 116 -1.25 10.03 -5.56
N ASN A 117 -0.01 9.95 -6.02
CA ASN A 117 0.31 9.93 -7.46
C ASN A 117 -0.20 8.63 -8.09
N LEU A 118 -0.05 7.51 -7.37
CA LEU A 118 -0.52 6.17 -7.75
C LEU A 118 -1.03 5.42 -6.52
N VAL A 119 -2.08 4.62 -6.71
CA VAL A 119 -2.55 3.61 -5.75
C VAL A 119 -2.83 2.33 -6.54
N GLU A 120 -1.93 1.36 -6.44
CA GLU A 120 -1.94 0.16 -7.26
C GLU A 120 -1.92 -1.09 -6.39
N PHE A 121 -2.65 -2.12 -6.79
CA PHE A 121 -2.61 -3.45 -6.22
C PHE A 121 -2.10 -4.43 -7.27
N THR A 122 -1.17 -5.29 -6.87
CA THR A 122 -0.66 -6.38 -7.69
C THR A 122 -0.76 -7.71 -6.96
N TYR A 123 -0.82 -8.79 -7.72
CA TYR A 123 -0.84 -10.16 -7.23
C TYR A 123 0.25 -10.98 -7.91
N ASP A 124 1.03 -11.73 -7.14
CA ASP A 124 1.98 -12.72 -7.64
C ASP A 124 1.33 -14.12 -7.59
N PRO A 125 0.91 -14.70 -8.73
CA PRO A 125 0.28 -16.02 -8.75
C PRO A 125 1.18 -17.16 -8.29
N LYS A 126 2.51 -16.99 -8.29
CA LYS A 126 3.44 -18.03 -7.84
C LYS A 126 3.52 -18.11 -6.32
N GLN A 127 3.39 -16.96 -5.65
CA GLN A 127 3.50 -16.86 -4.20
C GLN A 127 2.12 -16.82 -3.52
N GLY A 128 1.08 -16.41 -4.26
CA GLY A 128 -0.25 -16.18 -3.71
C GLY A 128 -0.35 -14.82 -2.99
N ASP A 129 0.66 -13.97 -3.13
CA ASP A 129 0.76 -12.73 -2.33
C ASP A 129 0.19 -11.53 -3.08
N ILE A 130 -0.45 -10.64 -2.32
CA ILE A 130 -0.93 -9.35 -2.80
C ILE A 130 0.01 -8.27 -2.26
N SER A 131 0.32 -7.29 -3.11
CA SER A 131 0.98 -6.07 -2.68
C SER A 131 0.18 -4.84 -3.07
N MET A 132 0.30 -3.79 -2.27
CA MET A 132 -0.22 -2.47 -2.56
C MET A 132 0.95 -1.49 -2.67
N SER A 133 1.00 -0.76 -3.78
CA SER A 133 2.00 0.26 -4.07
C SER A 133 1.36 1.64 -4.03
N LEU A 134 2.02 2.59 -3.39
CA LEU A 134 1.61 3.98 -3.29
C LEU A 134 2.75 4.91 -3.71
N GLU A 135 2.48 5.80 -4.66
CA GLU A 135 3.43 6.83 -5.07
C GLU A 135 3.01 8.20 -4.50
N PHE A 136 3.95 9.00 -3.99
CA PHE A 136 3.68 10.26 -3.29
C PHE A 136 4.61 11.43 -3.67
#